data_AF-A0AAV0WBC0-F1
#
_entry.id   AF-A0AAV0WBC0-F1
#
_cell.length_a   1.000
_cell.length_b   1.000
_cell.length_c   1.000
_cell.angle_alpha   90.00
_cell.angle_beta   90.00
_cell.angle_gamma   90.00
#
_symmetry.space_group_name_H-M   'P 1'
#
loop_
_entity.id
_entity.type
_entity.pdbx_description
1 polymer ?
#
loop_
_entity_poly.entity_id
_entity_poly.type
_entity_poly.pdbx_seq_one_letter_code
_entity_poly.pdbx_strand_id
1 'polypeptide(L)'
;MYKLKALTETLETKYLSLVEAATLIDTTIQVLEEINSNSNSMNNLIDSAISFSTTLGINPENDFKIHHRHKKPPTWLDKNSKTQVEFNMHTFY
;
A
#
# COMPACT_ATOMS: atom_id res chain seq x y z
N MET A 1 14.03 2.64 -5.97
CA MET A 1 15.22 1.95 -5.39
C MET A 1 16.40 2.88 -5.16
N TYR A 2 16.79 3.74 -6.10
CA TYR A 2 18.00 4.58 -5.98
C TYR A 2 17.96 5.55 -4.78
N LYS A 3 16.81 6.20 -4.54
CA LYS A 3 16.60 7.12 -3.40
C LYS A 3 16.74 6.43 -2.04
N LEU A 4 16.29 5.18 -1.95
CA LEU A 4 16.34 4.41 -0.70
C LEU A 4 17.78 4.00 -0.36
N LYS A 5 18.56 3.59 -1.37
CA LYS A 5 19.98 3.25 -1.21
C LYS A 5 20.80 4.44 -0.69
N ALA A 6 20.60 5.63 -1.26
CA ALA A 6 21.31 6.83 -0.83
C ALA A 6 20.98 7.21 0.63
N LEU A 7 19.72 7.02 1.05
CA LEU A 7 19.30 7.21 2.44
C LEU A 7 20.03 6.26 3.39
N THR A 8 20.11 4.97 3.04
CA THR A 8 20.79 3.96 3.86
C THR A 8 22.29 4.24 4.01
N GLU A 9 22.97 4.62 2.92
CA GLU A 9 24.39 4.96 2.94
C GLU A 9 24.68 6.19 3.82
N THR A 10 23.77 7.16 3.84
CA THR A 10 23.88 8.37 4.68
C THR A 10 23.62 8.06 6.17
N LEU A 11 22.77 7.08 6.47
CA LEU A 11 22.52 6.61 7.84
C LEU A 11 23.70 5.80 8.42
N GLU A 12 24.49 5.15 7.57
CA GLU A 12 25.65 4.34 7.98
C GLU A 12 26.89 5.19 8.31
N THR A 13 26.89 6.49 8.01
CA THR A 13 28.03 7.39 8.30
C THR A 13 28.22 7.66 9.80
N LYS A 14 29.45 7.44 10.28
CA LYS A 14 29.80 7.39 11.72
C LYS A 14 29.70 8.73 12.48
N TYR A 15 29.61 9.85 11.77
CA TYR A 15 29.52 11.20 12.34
C TYR A 15 28.54 12.03 11.53
N LEU A 16 27.25 11.93 11.86
CA LEU A 16 26.26 12.87 11.36
C LEU A 16 26.36 14.15 12.18
N SER A 17 26.62 15.28 11.54
CA SER A 17 26.43 16.58 12.19
C SER A 17 24.95 16.79 12.53
N LEU A 18 24.68 17.65 13.52
CA LEU A 18 23.30 17.93 13.96
C LEU A 18 22.44 18.49 12.82
N VAL A 19 23.05 19.23 11.89
CA VAL A 19 22.40 19.77 10.70
C VAL A 19 22.09 18.66 9.69
N GLU A 20 23.05 17.75 9.44
CA GLU A 20 22.84 16.61 8.54
C GLU A 20 21.75 15.67 9.09
N ALA A 21 21.74 15.42 10.40
CA ALA A 21 20.69 14.66 11.07
C ALA A 21 19.31 15.32 10.92
N ALA A 22 19.22 16.64 11.09
CA ALA A 22 17.97 17.38 10.89
C ALA A 22 17.49 17.25 9.45
N THR A 23 18.37 17.45 8.45
CA THR A 23 18.00 17.29 7.03
C THR A 23 17.60 15.86 6.67
N LEU A 24 18.20 14.86 7.31
CA LEU A 24 17.87 13.46 7.09
C LEU A 24 16.49 13.09 7.64
N ILE A 25 16.15 13.59 8.83
CA ILE A 25 14.82 13.40 9.41
C ILE A 25 13.76 14.07 8.53
N ASP A 26 14.00 15.30 8.09
CA ASP A 26 13.05 16.07 7.30
C ASP A 26 12.78 15.43 5.93
N THR A 27 13.84 14.97 5.25
CA THR A 27 13.72 14.23 3.99
C THR A 27 13.02 12.88 4.15
N THR A 28 13.24 12.18 5.28
CA THR A 28 12.55 10.93 5.58
C THR A 28 11.06 11.16 5.81
N ILE A 29 10.69 12.20 6.55
CA ILE A 29 9.28 12.59 6.74
C ILE A 29 8.61 12.88 5.40
N GLN A 30 9.24 13.69 4.54
CA GLN A 30 8.70 13.99 3.21
C GLN A 30 8.49 12.74 2.35
N VAL A 31 9.44 11.79 2.37
CA VAL A 31 9.30 10.53 1.62
C VAL A 31 8.16 9.68 2.19
N LEU A 32 7.99 9.62 3.50
CA LEU A 32 6.88 8.89 4.14
C LEU A 32 5.53 9.55 3.83
N GLU A 33 5.47 10.88 3.80
CA GLU A 33 4.29 11.65 3.37
C GLU A 33 3.98 11.45 1.88
N GLU A 34 4.99 11.39 1.02
CA GLU A 34 4.84 11.07 -0.41
C GLU A 34 4.28 9.65 -0.60
N ILE A 35 4.81 8.67 0.14
CA ILE A 35 4.30 7.29 0.13
C ILE A 35 2.85 7.23 0.64
N ASN A 36 2.53 7.97 1.71
CA ASN A 36 1.19 7.99 2.30
C ASN A 36 0.18 8.85 1.52
N SER A 37 0.62 9.86 0.77
CA SER A 37 -0.24 10.59 -0.17
C SER A 37 -0.49 9.78 -1.45
N ASN A 38 0.42 8.90 -1.82
CA ASN A 38 0.23 7.96 -2.92
C ASN A 38 -0.81 6.87 -2.58
N SER A 39 -0.88 6.39 -1.33
CA SER A 39 -1.96 5.47 -0.93
C SER A 39 -3.34 6.13 -1.00
N ASN A 40 -3.46 7.41 -0.63
CA ASN A 40 -4.68 8.19 -0.86
C ASN A 40 -5.00 8.32 -2.36
N SER A 41 -3.99 8.51 -3.20
CA SER A 41 -4.15 8.62 -4.65
C SER A 41 -4.60 7.29 -5.27
N MET A 42 -4.06 6.17 -4.80
CA MET A 42 -4.49 4.83 -5.20
C MET A 42 -5.93 4.54 -4.75
N ASN A 43 -6.26 4.82 -3.48
CA ASN A 43 -7.62 4.69 -2.96
C ASN A 43 -8.62 5.51 -3.79
N ASN A 44 -8.28 6.76 -4.12
CA ASN A 44 -9.12 7.61 -4.97
C ASN A 44 -9.34 7.00 -6.37
N LEU A 45 -8.33 6.32 -6.92
CA LEU A 45 -8.42 5.65 -8.22
C LEU A 45 -9.29 4.38 -8.15
N ILE A 46 -9.15 3.61 -7.07
CA ILE A 46 -10.02 2.46 -6.76
C ILE A 46 -11.48 2.94 -6.62
N ASP A 47 -11.71 4.00 -5.84
CA ASP A 47 -13.05 4.56 -5.63
C ASP A 47 -13.65 5.10 -6.94
N SER A 48 -12.84 5.74 -7.78
CA SER A 48 -13.26 6.19 -9.11
C SER A 48 -13.64 5.01 -10.02
N ALA A 49 -12.89 3.91 -9.99
CA ALA A 49 -13.19 2.71 -10.76
C ALA A 49 -14.43 1.98 -10.25
N ILE A 50 -14.65 1.94 -8.93
CA ILE A 50 -15.90 1.46 -8.31
C ILE A 50 -17.07 2.31 -8.80
N SER A 51 -16.96 3.64 -8.73
CA SER A 51 -18.02 4.53 -9.20
C SER A 51 -18.30 4.32 -10.69
N PHE A 52 -17.27 4.21 -11.53
CA PHE A 52 -17.43 3.99 -12.96
C PHE A 52 -18.11 2.64 -13.28
N SER A 53 -17.70 1.55 -12.64
CA SER A 53 -18.32 0.23 -12.84
C SER A 53 -19.79 0.22 -12.41
N THR A 54 -20.14 0.90 -11.32
CA THR A 54 -21.56 1.03 -10.90
C THR A 54 -22.39 1.80 -11.93
N THR A 55 -21.84 2.85 -12.57
CA THR A 55 -22.55 3.57 -13.66
C THR A 55 -22.82 2.70 -14.89
N LEU A 56 -22.01 1.67 -15.11
CA LEU A 56 -22.20 0.67 -16.17
C LEU A 56 -23.16 -0.45 -15.76
N GLY A 57 -23.73 -0.41 -14.55
CA GLY A 57 -24.59 -1.46 -14.00
C GLY A 57 -23.84 -2.73 -13.58
N ILE A 58 -22.50 -2.66 -13.48
CA ILE A 58 -21.66 -3.76 -13.03
C ILE A 58 -21.55 -3.70 -11.50
N ASN A 59 -21.53 -4.87 -10.85
CA ASN A 59 -21.22 -4.96 -9.42
C ASN A 59 -19.70 -5.16 -9.24
N PRO A 60 -18.92 -4.10 -8.92
CA PRO A 60 -17.46 -4.16 -8.80
C PRO A 60 -16.97 -5.23 -7.83
N GLU A 61 -17.64 -5.41 -6.70
CA GLU A 61 -17.23 -6.37 -5.67
C GLU A 61 -17.40 -7.82 -6.15
N ASN A 62 -18.46 -8.09 -6.92
CA ASN A 62 -18.68 -9.40 -7.52
C ASN A 62 -17.66 -9.68 -8.63
N ASP A 63 -17.39 -8.68 -9.47
CA ASP A 63 -16.40 -8.75 -10.54
C ASP A 63 -14.98 -9.02 -9.98
N PHE A 64 -14.59 -8.27 -8.94
CA PHE A 64 -13.34 -8.49 -8.21
C PHE A 64 -13.21 -9.89 -7.65
N LYS A 65 -14.27 -10.42 -7.02
CA LYS A 65 -14.26 -11.80 -6.49
C LYS A 65 -14.09 -12.85 -7.57
N ILE A 66 -14.67 -12.66 -8.76
CA ILE A 66 -14.55 -13.59 -9.89
C ILE A 66 -13.12 -13.59 -10.42
N HIS A 67 -12.51 -12.41 -10.58
CA HIS A 67 -11.22 -12.27 -11.25
C HIS A 67 -10.00 -12.41 -10.33
N HIS A 68 -10.11 -12.02 -9.06
CA HIS A 68 -8.95 -11.87 -8.16
C HIS A 68 -8.97 -12.86 -7.00
N ARG A 69 -10.13 -13.46 -6.69
CA ARG A 69 -10.24 -14.52 -5.68
C ARG A 69 -10.45 -15.87 -6.35
N HIS A 70 -9.37 -16.51 -6.80
CA HIS A 70 -9.40 -17.96 -7.01
C HIS A 70 -9.62 -18.63 -5.64
N LYS A 71 -10.89 -18.96 -5.31
CA LYS A 71 -11.22 -19.73 -4.10
C LYS A 71 -10.58 -21.12 -4.19
N LYS A 72 -9.34 -21.25 -3.73
CA LYS A 72 -8.87 -22.55 -3.23
C LYS A 72 -9.58 -22.79 -1.90
N PRO A 73 -10.17 -23.97 -1.67
CA PRO A 73 -10.75 -24.28 -0.37
C PRO A 73 -9.66 -24.11 0.71
N PRO A 74 -9.94 -23.44 1.83
CA PRO A 74 -8.94 -23.23 2.87
C PRO A 74 -8.41 -24.59 3.33
N THR A 75 -7.10 -24.76 3.26
CA THR A 75 -6.43 -25.92 3.85
C THR A 75 -6.54 -25.83 5.37
N TRP A 76 -6.31 -26.93 6.09
CA TRP A 76 -6.45 -26.96 7.56
C TRP A 76 -5.68 -25.83 8.26
N LEU A 77 -4.52 -25.43 7.72
CA LEU A 77 -3.71 -24.33 8.26
C LEU A 77 -4.34 -22.93 8.10
N ASP A 78 -5.19 -22.73 7.08
CA ASP A 78 -5.81 -21.43 6.74
C ASP A 78 -7.16 -21.20 7.44
N LYS A 79 -7.66 -22.14 8.26
CA LYS A 79 -8.98 -22.06 8.90
C LYS A 79 -9.06 -21.15 10.14
N ASN A 80 -8.10 -20.25 10.35
CA ASN A 80 -8.17 -19.33 11.48
C ASN A 80 -8.88 -18.02 11.09
N SER A 81 -10.20 -17.98 11.22
CA SER A 81 -11.01 -16.80 10.91
C SER A 81 -10.65 -15.56 11.74
N LYS A 82 -9.99 -15.74 12.89
CA LYS A 82 -9.61 -14.63 13.79
C LYS A 82 -8.39 -13.85 13.33
N THR A 83 -7.54 -14.41 12.47
CA THR A 83 -6.29 -13.79 12.02
C THR A 83 -6.26 -13.50 10.52
N GLN A 84 -7.35 -13.78 9.80
CA GLN A 84 -7.43 -13.47 8.39
C GLN A 84 -7.57 -11.97 8.18
N VAL A 85 -6.66 -11.42 7.38
CA VAL A 85 -6.76 -10.05 6.88
C VAL A 85 -7.91 -10.00 5.87
N GLU A 86 -8.71 -8.94 5.95
CA GLU A 86 -9.80 -8.72 5.00
C GLU A 86 -9.25 -8.50 3.59
N PHE A 87 -9.74 -9.27 2.64
CA PHE A 87 -9.33 -9.21 1.24
C PHE A 87 -10.39 -8.47 0.43
N ASN A 88 -10.17 -7.18 0.21
CA ASN A 88 -11.03 -6.28 -0.57
C ASN A 88 -10.16 -5.49 -1.57
N MET A 89 -10.79 -4.67 -2.42
CA MET A 89 -10.06 -3.92 -3.46
C MET A 89 -8.98 -3.00 -2.87
N HIS A 90 -9.27 -2.30 -1.78
CA HIS A 90 -8.34 -1.36 -1.12
C HIS A 90 -7.20 -2.05 -0.36
N THR A 91 -7.36 -3.30 0.07
CA THR A 91 -6.24 -4.11 0.60
C THR A 91 -5.45 -4.85 -0.48
N PHE A 92 -6.01 -5.01 -1.68
CA PHE A 92 -5.34 -5.69 -2.79
C PHE A 92 -4.49 -4.76 -3.67
N TYR A 93 -4.99 -3.56 -3.97
CA TYR A 93 -4.33 -2.55 -4.82
C TYR A 93 -3.69 -1.45 -3.98
#